data_AF-A0A6J2KH27-F1
#
_entry.id   AF-A0A6J2KH27-F1
#
_cell.length_a   1.000
_cell.length_b   1.000
_cell.length_c   1.000
_cell.angle_alpha   90.00
_cell.angle_beta   90.00
_cell.angle_gamma   90.00
#
_symmetry.space_group_name_H-M   'P 1'
#
loop_
_entity.id
_entity.type
_entity.pdbx_description
1 polymer ?
#
loop_
_entity_poly.entity_id
_entity_poly.type
_entity_poly.pdbx_seq_one_letter_code
_entity_poly.pdbx_strand_id
1 'polypeptide(L)'
;MESQPGGSKMNSPRKKRQKRTYFTSNEKGMVVNVHKYVKQTWPTDEYPYKTRLMEKTASILGIGVASVYRIIKEYATVLLINGEIVWIML
;
A
#
# COMPACT_ATOMS: atom_id res chain seq x y z
N MET A 1 -51.85 -12.90 -34.58
CA MET A 1 -50.70 -13.36 -33.77
C MET A 1 -49.52 -12.53 -34.23
N GLU A 2 -49.23 -11.42 -33.56
CA GLU A 2 -48.18 -10.47 -33.95
C GLU A 2 -47.19 -10.27 -32.82
N SER A 3 -45.93 -10.28 -33.23
CA SER A 3 -44.77 -10.68 -32.46
C SER A 3 -44.22 -9.57 -31.57
N GLN A 4 -43.81 -9.93 -30.35
CA GLN A 4 -43.03 -9.06 -29.44
C GLN A 4 -41.77 -8.49 -30.12
N PRO A 5 -41.45 -7.20 -29.96
CA PRO A 5 -40.13 -6.70 -30.30
C PRO A 5 -39.12 -7.14 -29.23
N GLY A 6 -38.16 -7.96 -29.65
CA GLY A 6 -37.06 -8.44 -28.82
C GLY A 6 -36.23 -7.28 -28.28
N GLY A 7 -36.10 -7.20 -26.95
CA GLY A 7 -35.25 -6.24 -26.28
C GLY A 7 -33.79 -6.42 -26.68
N SER A 8 -33.24 -5.44 -27.40
CA SER A 8 -31.83 -5.34 -27.72
C SER A 8 -31.02 -5.13 -26.44
N LYS A 9 -30.25 -6.16 -26.03
CA LYS A 9 -29.29 -6.05 -24.93
C LYS A 9 -28.13 -5.16 -25.38
N MET A 10 -28.20 -3.87 -25.02
CA MET A 10 -27.07 -2.95 -25.16
C MET A 10 -25.92 -3.39 -24.24
N ASN A 11 -24.97 -4.15 -24.79
CA ASN A 11 -23.69 -4.42 -24.13
C ASN A 11 -22.81 -3.17 -24.22
N SER A 12 -22.91 -2.25 -23.24
CA SER A 12 -21.94 -1.17 -23.12
C SER A 12 -20.54 -1.76 -22.92
N PRO A 13 -19.48 -1.28 -23.61
CA PRO A 13 -18.13 -1.77 -23.41
C PRO A 13 -17.76 -1.70 -21.92
N ARG A 14 -17.44 -2.86 -21.32
CA ARG A 14 -17.03 -2.92 -19.92
C ARG A 14 -15.78 -2.06 -19.75
N LYS A 15 -15.91 -0.90 -19.09
CA LYS A 15 -14.80 0.02 -18.82
C LYS A 15 -13.65 -0.76 -18.18
N LYS A 16 -12.56 -0.94 -18.93
CA LYS A 16 -11.37 -1.67 -18.48
C LYS A 16 -10.80 -0.88 -17.30
N ARG A 17 -10.84 -1.47 -16.10
CA ARG A 17 -10.31 -0.84 -14.89
C ARG A 17 -8.83 -0.51 -15.15
N GLN A 18 -8.47 0.77 -15.09
CA GLN A 18 -7.07 1.17 -15.20
C GLN A 18 -6.27 0.39 -14.14
N LYS A 19 -5.21 -0.29 -14.58
CA LYS A 19 -4.32 -0.97 -13.65
C LYS A 19 -3.75 0.11 -12.73
N ARG A 20 -3.88 -0.09 -11.42
CA ARG A 20 -3.28 0.80 -10.42
C ARG A 20 -1.80 0.96 -10.79
N THR A 21 -1.40 2.20 -11.05
CA THR A 21 0.00 2.55 -11.32
C THR A 21 0.86 2.06 -10.16
N TYR A 22 2.01 1.48 -10.49
CA TYR A 22 2.99 1.06 -9.49
C TYR A 22 3.56 2.30 -8.80
N PHE A 23 3.86 2.20 -7.51
CA PHE A 23 4.57 3.26 -6.79
C PHE A 23 5.96 3.49 -7.42
N THR A 24 6.25 4.74 -7.75
CA THR A 24 7.57 5.23 -8.13
C THR A 24 8.54 5.11 -6.95
N SER A 25 9.84 5.12 -7.25
CA SER A 25 10.88 5.07 -6.21
C SER A 25 10.76 6.21 -5.20
N ASN A 26 10.37 7.41 -5.65
CA ASN A 26 10.16 8.55 -4.75
C ASN A 26 8.96 8.32 -3.80
N GLU A 27 7.84 7.82 -4.32
CA GLU A 27 6.69 7.48 -3.47
C GLU A 27 7.02 6.38 -2.46
N LYS A 28 7.79 5.36 -2.86
CA LYS A 28 8.30 4.35 -1.93
C LYS A 28 9.17 4.96 -0.83
N GLY A 29 10.05 5.90 -1.19
CA GLY A 29 10.87 6.65 -0.24
C GLY A 29 10.05 7.43 0.78
N MET A 30 8.98 8.12 0.34
CA MET A 30 8.06 8.81 1.24
C MET A 30 7.40 7.86 2.24
N VAL A 31 6.95 6.69 1.79
CA VAL A 31 6.34 5.66 2.65
C VAL A 31 7.31 5.21 3.74
N VAL A 32 8.58 4.96 3.38
CA VAL A 32 9.62 4.56 4.33
C VAL A 32 9.91 5.67 5.34
N ASN A 33 9.98 6.92 4.89
CA ASN A 33 10.27 8.06 5.75
C ASN A 33 9.15 8.31 6.78
N VAL A 34 7.89 8.29 6.33
CA VAL A 34 6.74 8.44 7.25
C VAL A 34 6.69 7.28 8.23
N HIS A 35 6.93 6.04 7.78
CA HIS A 35 6.97 4.89 8.67
C HIS A 35 8.06 5.02 9.75
N LYS A 36 9.26 5.51 9.40
CA LYS A 36 10.33 5.82 10.36
C LYS A 36 9.92 6.92 11.34
N TYR A 37 9.31 7.99 10.84
CA TYR A 37 8.81 9.09 11.66
C TYR A 37 7.78 8.59 12.69
N VAL A 38 6.80 7.79 12.27
CA VAL A 38 5.80 7.20 13.17
C VAL A 38 6.47 6.31 14.21
N LYS A 39 7.45 5.48 13.81
CA LYS A 39 8.20 4.64 14.76
C LYS A 39 8.95 5.44 15.81
N GLN A 40 9.50 6.61 15.46
CA GLN A 40 10.31 7.43 16.35
C GLN A 40 9.47 8.33 17.27
N THR A 41 8.33 8.83 16.78
CA THR A 41 7.51 9.79 17.51
C THR A 41 6.48 9.16 18.43
N TRP A 42 6.16 7.88 18.24
CA TRP A 42 5.12 7.21 19.01
C TRP A 42 5.70 6.28 20.06
N PRO A 43 5.18 6.30 21.31
CA PRO A 43 5.67 5.45 22.39
C PRO A 43 5.41 3.97 22.07
N THR A 44 6.47 3.17 22.11
CA THR A 44 6.45 1.72 21.81
C THR A 44 5.51 0.95 22.73
N ASP A 45 5.33 1.45 23.96
CA ASP A 45 4.50 0.83 25.00
C ASP A 45 2.99 0.86 24.69
N GLU A 46 2.55 1.80 23.85
CA GLU A 46 1.12 1.99 23.57
C GLU A 46 0.64 1.14 22.37
N TYR A 47 1.56 0.68 21.53
CA TYR A 47 1.25 0.00 20.27
C TYR A 47 2.25 -1.14 19.97
N PRO A 48 2.15 -2.29 20.67
CA PRO A 48 3.12 -3.40 20.54
C PRO A 48 3.10 -4.09 19.17
N TYR A 49 2.11 -3.81 18.32
CA TYR A 49 1.90 -4.52 17.07
C TYR A 49 2.33 -3.69 15.84
N LYS A 50 3.23 -4.27 15.04
CA LYS A 50 3.67 -3.78 13.72
C LYS A 50 2.52 -3.29 12.83
N THR A 51 1.36 -3.94 12.94
CA THR A 51 0.15 -3.65 12.15
C THR A 51 -0.31 -2.21 12.32
N ARG A 52 -0.30 -1.70 13.55
CA ARG A 52 -0.83 -0.36 13.83
C ARG A 52 0.11 0.75 13.35
N LEU A 53 1.43 0.49 13.32
CA LEU A 53 2.41 1.37 12.67
C LEU A 53 2.11 1.52 11.17
N MET A 54 1.77 0.41 10.50
CA MET A 54 1.40 0.39 9.09
C MET A 54 0.09 1.14 8.84
N GLU A 55 -0.91 0.95 9.71
CA GLU A 55 -2.20 1.66 9.66
C GLU A 55 -2.03 3.17 9.81
N LYS A 56 -1.20 3.60 10.76
CA LYS A 56 -0.93 5.03 10.96
C LYS A 56 -0.20 5.64 9.78
N THR A 57 0.82 4.95 9.26
CA THR A 57 1.54 5.36 8.04
C THR A 57 0.59 5.47 6.85
N ALA A 58 -0.29 4.47 6.67
CA ALA A 58 -1.31 4.46 5.63
C ALA A 58 -2.29 5.62 5.76
N SER A 59 -2.71 5.93 6.99
CA SER A 59 -3.60 7.06 7.31
C SER A 59 -2.96 8.42 7.01
N ILE A 60 -1.68 8.62 7.35
CA ILE A 60 -0.96 9.87 7.06
C ILE A 60 -0.81 10.10 5.56
N LEU A 61 -0.52 9.04 4.80
CA LEU A 61 -0.27 9.13 3.36
C LEU A 61 -1.52 8.96 2.49
N GLY A 62 -2.67 8.62 3.08
CA GLY A 62 -3.91 8.37 2.35
C GLY A 62 -3.86 7.16 1.42
N ILE A 63 -3.05 6.14 1.74
CA ILE A 63 -2.89 4.93 0.91
C ILE A 63 -3.38 3.67 1.64
N GLY A 64 -3.50 2.56 0.92
CA GLY A 64 -3.89 1.29 1.53
C GLY A 64 -2.78 0.68 2.41
N VAL A 65 -3.14 0.12 3.55
CA VAL A 65 -2.22 -0.58 4.48
C VAL A 65 -1.43 -1.69 3.78
N ALA A 66 -2.08 -2.44 2.88
CA ALA A 66 -1.43 -3.48 2.09
C ALA A 66 -0.32 -2.94 1.19
N SER A 67 -0.46 -1.71 0.68
CA SER A 67 0.58 -1.04 -0.10
C SER A 67 1.77 -0.69 0.77
N VAL A 68 1.53 -0.10 1.95
CA VAL A 68 2.58 0.21 2.93
C VAL A 68 3.35 -1.06 3.29
N TYR A 69 2.65 -2.14 3.65
CA TYR A 69 3.27 -3.41 4.01
C TYR A 69 4.16 -3.96 2.89
N ARG A 70 3.70 -3.94 1.63
CA ARG A 70 4.49 -4.39 0.48
C ARG A 70 5.77 -3.58 0.31
N ILE A 71 5.67 -2.25 0.41
CA ILE A 71 6.81 -1.34 0.23
C ILE A 71 7.83 -1.51 1.36
N ILE A 72 7.39 -1.58 2.62
CA ILE A 72 8.28 -1.77 3.76
C ILE A 72 8.96 -3.14 3.69
N LYS A 73 8.24 -4.19 3.29
CA LYS A 73 8.83 -5.52 3.08
C LYS A 73 9.89 -5.51 1.98
N GLU A 74 9.62 -4.88 0.85
CA GLU A 74 10.57 -4.72 -0.25
C GLU A 74 11.83 -3.97 0.21
N TYR A 75 11.66 -2.87 0.95
CA TYR A 75 12.79 -2.08 1.47
C TYR A 75 13.62 -2.83 2.52
N ALA A 76 12.99 -3.60 3.40
CA ALA A 76 13.70 -4.43 4.36
C ALA A 76 14.58 -5.47 3.64
N THR A 77 14.09 -6.08 2.55
CA THR A 77 14.88 -7.03 1.75
C THR A 77 16.01 -6.34 0.98
N VAL A 78 15.78 -5.15 0.40
CA VAL A 78 16.82 -4.38 -0.30
C VAL A 78 17.96 -3.98 0.65
N LEU A 79 17.65 -3.58 1.90
CA LEU A 79 18.66 -3.29 2.91
C LEU A 79 19.48 -4.54 3.30
N LEU A 80 18.87 -5.73 3.30
CA LEU A 80 19.58 -6.99 3.57
C LEU A 80 20.55 -7.41 2.46
N ILE A 81 20.37 -6.92 1.23
CA ILE A 81 21.23 -7.24 0.08
C ILE A 81 22.48 -6.34 0.03
N ASN A 82 22.45 -5.16 0.68
CA ASN A 82 23.53 -4.17 0.62
C ASN A 82 24.63 -4.31 1.70
N GLY A 83 24.71 -5.46 2.39
CA GLY A 83 25.90 -5.83 3.17
C GLY A 83 26.03 -5.22 4.58
N GLU A 84 25.18 -4.30 5.01
CA GLU A 84 25.14 -3.81 6.39
C GLU A 84 23.78 -4.10 7.05
N ILE A 85 23.78 -5.04 8.01
CA ILE A 85 22.59 -5.37 8.80
C ILE A 85 22.44 -4.32 9.91
N VAL A 86 21.70 -3.25 9.63
CA VAL A 86 21.20 -2.36 10.69
C VAL A 86 19.96 -3.02 11.29
N TRP A 87 20.15 -3.80 12.36
CA TRP A 87 19.05 -4.25 13.21
C TRP A 87 18.44 -3.02 13.89
N ILE A 88 17.38 -2.44 13.31
CA ILE A 88 16.43 -1.73 14.16
C ILE A 88 15.71 -2.85 14.92
N MET A 89 16.22 -3.17 16.12
CA MET A 89 15.59 -4.09 17.04
C MET A 89 14.09 -3.75 17.14
N LEU A 90 13.33 -4.83 17.10
CA LEU A 90 11.91 -4.86 16.89
C LEU A 90 11.20 -5.07 18.21
#